data_AF-A0A397VXE9-F1
#
_entry.id   AF-A0A397VXE9-F1
#
_cell.length_a   1.000
_cell.length_b   1.000
_cell.length_c   1.000
_cell.angle_alpha   90.00
_cell.angle_beta   90.00
_cell.angle_gamma   90.00
#
_symmetry.space_group_name_H-M   'P 1'
#
loop_
_entity.id
_entity.type
_entity.pdbx_description
1 polymer ?
#
loop_
_entity_poly.entity_id
_entity_poly.type
_entity_poly.pdbx_seq_one_letter_code
_entity_poly.pdbx_strand_id
1 'polypeptide(L)'
;MIESTTTISTEESSGIKLDPIEEQILKDQISVAKKKESYITLYRFATKLDWIILLIGLVFSAAAGTAMAGRSVLFGIMTDYFIRLQTHTISSNEFSEESNYLFLVYVYFAIFTFVATYISLTTWVYTESHDKSVNNIFAQFLDKT
;
A
#
# COMPACT_ATOMS: atom_id res chain seq x y z
N MET A 1 -23.19 -32.55 2.39
CA MET A 1 -23.69 -31.47 3.24
C MET A 1 -23.75 -30.23 2.36
N ILE A 2 -24.93 -29.92 1.80
CA ILE A 2 -25.75 -28.69 2.05
C ILE A 2 -24.90 -27.42 1.97
N GLU A 3 -25.15 -26.38 1.18
CA GLU A 3 -26.24 -25.76 0.41
C GLU A 3 -25.50 -24.55 -0.26
N SER A 4 -25.75 -23.99 -1.44
CA SER A 4 -27.00 -23.67 -2.11
C SER A 4 -26.75 -23.67 -3.61
N THR A 5 -27.48 -24.54 -4.28
CA THR A 5 -27.88 -24.41 -5.67
C THR A 5 -28.54 -23.04 -5.87
N THR A 6 -27.80 -22.03 -6.33
CA THR A 6 -28.43 -20.91 -7.02
C THR A 6 -28.64 -21.36 -8.46
N THR A 7 -29.67 -22.20 -8.63
CA THR A 7 -30.44 -22.25 -9.86
C THR A 7 -30.88 -20.82 -10.15
N ILE A 8 -30.12 -20.12 -10.99
CA ILE A 8 -30.64 -18.98 -11.71
C ILE A 8 -31.66 -19.61 -12.64
N SER A 9 -32.89 -19.60 -12.14
CA SER A 9 -34.11 -19.97 -12.83
C SER A 9 -34.12 -19.29 -14.20
N THR A 10 -33.84 -20.09 -15.21
CA THR A 10 -34.45 -19.95 -16.52
C THR A 10 -35.97 -19.87 -16.31
N GLU A 11 -36.62 -18.96 -17.04
CA GLU A 11 -38.03 -18.50 -16.90
C GLU A 11 -38.15 -17.32 -15.91
N GLU A 12 -38.05 -16.07 -16.36
CA GLU A 12 -39.08 -15.42 -17.18
C GLU A 12 -38.44 -14.52 -18.26
N SER A 13 -38.41 -15.05 -19.49
CA SER A 13 -38.10 -14.32 -20.72
C SER A 13 -39.23 -13.33 -21.00
N SER A 14 -39.16 -12.15 -20.41
CA SER A 14 -39.98 -11.01 -20.82
C SER A 14 -39.53 -10.54 -22.21
N GLY A 15 -40.15 -11.10 -23.25
CA GLY A 15 -40.58 -10.42 -24.47
C GLY A 15 -39.61 -9.62 -25.34
N ILE A 16 -38.30 -9.57 -25.06
CA ILE A 16 -37.34 -8.92 -25.94
C ILE A 16 -36.78 -9.99 -26.87
N LYS A 17 -37.37 -10.10 -28.06
CA LYS A 17 -36.71 -10.73 -29.21
C LYS A 17 -35.60 -9.77 -29.62
N LEU A 18 -34.42 -9.92 -29.03
CA LEU A 18 -33.25 -9.16 -29.46
C LEU A 18 -32.97 -9.54 -30.91
N ASP A 19 -32.77 -8.53 -31.76
CA ASP A 19 -32.31 -8.75 -33.11
C ASP A 19 -30.95 -9.47 -33.05
N PRO A 20 -30.63 -10.42 -33.96
CA PRO A 20 -29.37 -11.17 -33.93
C PRO A 20 -28.12 -10.28 -33.91
N ILE A 21 -28.25 -9.00 -34.28
CA ILE A 21 -27.22 -7.98 -34.21
C ILE A 21 -27.03 -7.47 -32.77
N GLU A 22 -28.09 -7.22 -32.02
CA GLU A 22 -28.03 -6.70 -30.64
C GLU A 22 -27.44 -7.73 -29.67
N GLU A 23 -27.77 -9.02 -29.84
CA GLU A 23 -27.13 -10.09 -29.07
C GLU A 23 -25.63 -10.20 -29.36
N GLN A 24 -25.20 -9.94 -30.59
CA GLN A 24 -23.79 -9.93 -30.95
C GLN A 24 -23.06 -8.74 -30.32
N ILE A 25 -23.67 -7.54 -30.34
CA ILE A 25 -23.11 -6.34 -29.71
C ILE A 25 -22.95 -6.55 -28.19
N LEU A 26 -23.95 -7.12 -27.51
CA LEU A 26 -23.87 -7.40 -26.08
C LEU A 26 -22.82 -8.47 -25.75
N LYS A 27 -22.68 -9.50 -26.59
CA LYS A 27 -21.62 -10.53 -26.44
C LYS A 27 -20.23 -9.94 -26.64
N ASP A 28 -20.07 -9.05 -27.62
CA ASP A 28 -18.80 -8.36 -27.87
C ASP A 28 -18.44 -7.39 -26.74
N GLN A 29 -19.42 -6.65 -26.19
CA GLN A 29 -19.22 -5.73 -25.05
C GLN A 29 -18.90 -6.47 -23.74
N ILE A 30 -19.54 -7.62 -23.49
CA ILE A 30 -19.24 -8.48 -22.34
C ILE A 30 -17.91 -9.23 -22.56
N SER A 31 -17.49 -9.43 -23.80
CA SER A 31 -16.15 -9.89 -24.16
C SER A 31 -15.09 -8.79 -23.99
N VAL A 32 -15.03 -8.22 -22.79
CA VAL A 32 -13.81 -7.57 -22.34
C VAL A 32 -12.78 -8.69 -22.23
N ALA A 33 -12.09 -8.97 -23.34
CA ALA A 33 -10.97 -9.88 -23.38
C ALA A 33 -10.09 -9.47 -22.20
N LYS A 34 -10.07 -10.33 -21.17
CA LYS A 34 -9.26 -10.16 -19.96
C LYS A 34 -7.81 -10.26 -20.40
N LYS A 35 -7.34 -9.22 -21.06
CA LYS A 35 -5.99 -9.11 -21.56
C LYS A 35 -5.14 -9.17 -20.30
N LYS A 36 -4.26 -10.15 -20.25
CA LYS A 36 -3.15 -10.20 -19.30
C LYS A 36 -2.28 -8.99 -19.62
N GLU A 37 -2.74 -7.80 -19.26
CA GLU A 37 -1.93 -6.61 -19.27
C GLU A 37 -0.89 -6.85 -18.20
N SER A 38 0.37 -6.99 -18.62
CA SER A 38 1.49 -7.08 -17.70
C SER A 38 1.50 -5.81 -16.84
N TYR A 39 1.70 -5.92 -15.52
CA TYR A 39 1.87 -4.77 -14.62
C TYR A 39 2.95 -3.79 -15.13
N ILE A 40 3.86 -4.29 -15.96
CA ILE A 40 4.93 -3.54 -16.63
C ILE A 40 4.37 -2.56 -17.68
N THR A 41 3.23 -2.87 -18.31
CA THR A 41 2.57 -2.00 -19.30
C THR A 41 1.98 -0.74 -18.65
N LEU A 42 1.52 -0.79 -17.40
CA LEU A 42 1.07 0.38 -16.64
C LEU A 42 2.23 1.35 -16.36
N TYR A 43 3.43 0.83 -16.09
CA TYR A 43 4.62 1.65 -15.86
C TYR A 43 5.21 2.28 -17.13
N ARG A 44 4.69 1.94 -18.31
CA ARG A 44 5.21 2.43 -19.59
C ARG A 44 5.01 3.93 -19.80
N PHE A 45 4.13 4.57 -19.04
CA PHE A 45 3.89 6.01 -19.06
C PHE A 45 4.49 6.75 -17.85
N ALA A 46 5.15 6.04 -16.92
CA ALA A 46 5.81 6.67 -15.78
C ALA A 46 7.07 7.42 -16.24
N THR A 47 7.17 8.70 -15.88
CA THR A 47 8.30 9.56 -16.26
C THR A 47 9.58 9.06 -15.58
N LYS A 48 10.78 9.28 -16.16
CA LYS A 48 12.06 8.87 -15.53
C LYS A 48 12.23 9.38 -14.09
N LEU A 49 11.61 10.52 -13.77
CA LEU A 49 11.57 11.08 -12.42
C LEU A 49 10.65 10.29 -11.47
N ASP A 50 9.48 9.82 -11.94
CA ASP A 50 8.58 8.98 -11.13
C ASP A 50 9.25 7.68 -10.71
N TRP A 51 10.08 7.10 -11.57
CA TRP A 51 10.81 5.86 -11.26
C TRP A 51 11.83 6.05 -10.13
N ILE A 52 12.51 7.19 -10.09
CA ILE A 52 13.46 7.53 -9.00
C ILE A 52 12.70 7.74 -7.70
N ILE A 53 11.56 8.43 -7.75
CA ILE A 53 10.73 8.73 -6.59
C ILE A 53 10.11 7.44 -6.05
N LEU A 54 9.64 6.54 -6.91
CA LEU A 54 9.12 5.22 -6.50
C LEU A 54 10.21 4.32 -5.90
N LEU A 55 11.43 4.34 -6.43
CA LEU A 55 12.55 3.60 -5.85
C LEU A 55 12.94 4.16 -4.47
N ILE A 56 12.96 5.49 -4.31
CA ILE A 56 13.20 6.10 -3.00
C ILE A 56 12.08 5.74 -2.02
N GLY A 57 10.82 5.80 -2.46
CA GLY A 57 9.65 5.42 -1.68
C GLY A 57 9.67 3.94 -1.26
N LEU A 58 10.15 3.05 -2.12
CA LEU A 58 10.31 1.62 -1.82
C LEU A 58 11.32 1.40 -0.68
N VAL A 59 12.48 2.05 -0.76
CA VAL A 59 13.53 1.97 0.27
C VAL A 59 13.02 2.52 1.61
N PHE A 60 12.33 3.67 1.56
CA PHE A 60 11.74 4.30 2.73
C PHE A 60 10.57 3.48 3.33
N SER A 61 9.78 2.81 2.50
CA SER A 61 8.73 1.89 2.94
C SER A 61 9.30 0.66 3.63
N ALA A 62 10.42 0.12 3.15
CA ALA A 62 11.12 -0.98 3.81
C ALA A 62 11.65 -0.54 5.19
N ALA A 63 12.25 0.65 5.27
CA ALA A 63 12.72 1.24 6.53
C ALA A 63 11.56 1.51 7.51
N ALA A 64 10.42 1.99 7.02
CA ALA A 64 9.20 2.15 7.81
C ALA A 64 8.64 0.81 8.31
N GLY A 65 8.78 -0.27 7.53
CA GLY A 65 8.46 -1.62 7.99
C GLY A 65 9.33 -2.05 9.19
N THR A 66 10.64 -1.78 9.15
CA THR A 66 11.55 -2.05 10.28
C THR A 66 11.21 -1.21 11.51
N ALA A 67 10.60 -0.03 11.34
CA ALA A 67 10.18 0.82 12.45
C ALA A 67 9.19 0.12 13.41
N MET A 68 8.41 -0.84 12.91
CA MET A 68 7.47 -1.63 13.71
C MET A 68 8.18 -2.51 14.76
N ALA A 69 9.33 -3.08 14.39
CA ALA A 69 10.13 -3.93 15.27
C ALA A 69 11.25 -3.16 16.00
N GLY A 70 11.76 -2.06 15.42
CA GLY A 70 12.92 -1.34 15.94
C GLY A 70 12.72 -0.80 17.36
N ARG A 71 11.59 -0.13 17.60
CA ARG A 71 11.20 0.39 18.93
C ARG A 71 11.17 -0.74 19.98
N SER A 72 10.61 -1.89 19.60
CA SER A 72 10.51 -3.06 20.47
C SER A 72 11.87 -3.57 20.95
N VAL A 73 12.90 -3.55 20.08
CA VAL A 73 14.26 -3.97 20.45
C VAL A 73 14.87 -3.00 21.45
N LEU A 74 14.75 -1.68 21.23
CA LEU A 74 15.26 -0.67 22.17
C LEU A 74 14.58 -0.80 23.55
N PHE A 75 13.28 -1.09 23.57
CA PHE A 75 12.56 -1.35 24.82
C PHE A 75 13.05 -2.61 25.55
N GLY A 76 13.41 -3.66 24.81
CA GLY A 76 14.02 -4.87 25.37
C GLY A 76 15.35 -4.57 26.07
N ILE A 77 16.20 -3.76 25.44
CA ILE A 77 17.49 -3.33 26.01
C ILE A 77 17.26 -2.50 27.28
N MET A 78 16.31 -1.55 27.27
CA MET A 78 15.93 -0.80 28.47
C MET A 78 15.49 -1.71 29.62
N THR A 79 14.68 -2.73 29.32
CA THR A 79 14.20 -3.70 30.31
C THR A 79 15.35 -4.52 30.91
N ASP A 80 16.37 -4.88 30.11
CA ASP A 80 17.57 -5.57 30.60
C ASP A 80 18.34 -4.71 31.62
N TYR A 81 18.46 -3.41 31.38
CA TYR A 81 19.07 -2.47 32.34
C TYR A 81 18.27 -2.38 33.65
N PHE A 82 16.94 -2.39 33.60
CA PHE A 82 16.11 -2.44 34.82
C PHE A 82 16.37 -3.73 35.63
N ILE A 83 16.49 -4.88 34.98
CA ILE A 83 16.77 -6.17 35.65
C ILE A 83 18.18 -6.15 36.28
N ARG A 84 19.17 -5.58 35.58
CA ARG A 84 20.55 -5.44 36.08
C ARG A 84 20.62 -4.52 37.29
N LEU A 85 19.81 -3.45 37.33
CA LEU A 85 19.69 -2.58 38.51
C LEU A 85 19.10 -3.36 39.69
N GLN A 86 18.05 -4.15 39.47
CA GLN A 86 17.41 -4.97 40.51
C GLN A 86 18.35 -6.05 41.07
N THR A 87 19.23 -6.60 40.24
CA THR A 87 20.21 -7.62 40.62
C THR A 87 21.47 -7.01 41.27
N HIS A 88 21.50 -5.68 41.49
CA HIS A 88 22.64 -4.92 42.01
C HIS A 88 23.93 -5.06 41.18
N THR A 89 23.80 -5.41 39.90
CA THR A 89 24.93 -5.61 38.98
C THR A 89 25.49 -4.29 38.44
N ILE A 90 24.69 -3.22 38.50
CA ILE A 90 25.03 -1.87 38.03
C ILE A 90 24.63 -0.83 39.07
N SER A 91 25.35 0.30 39.08
CA SER A 91 25.03 1.41 39.99
C SER A 91 23.80 2.18 39.51
N SER A 92 23.10 2.85 40.44
CA SER A 92 21.96 3.72 40.08
C SER A 92 22.37 4.86 39.15
N ASN A 93 23.63 5.30 39.19
CA ASN A 93 24.14 6.40 38.39
C ASN A 93 24.32 6.00 36.92
N GLU A 94 24.91 4.82 36.68
CA GLU A 94 25.04 4.24 35.33
C GLU A 94 23.67 3.96 34.70
N PHE A 95 22.70 3.49 35.49
CA PHE A 95 21.35 3.26 35.00
C PHE A 95 20.68 4.55 34.48
N SER A 96 20.81 5.66 35.20
CA SER A 96 20.25 6.95 34.79
C SER A 96 20.91 7.52 33.53
N GLU A 97 22.23 7.36 33.40
CA GLU A 97 22.97 7.82 32.22
C GLU A 97 22.55 7.06 30.96
N GLU A 98 22.52 5.73 31.04
CA GLU A 98 22.17 4.86 29.91
C GLU A 98 20.69 5.01 29.51
N SER A 99 19.79 5.11 30.49
CA SER A 99 18.37 5.35 30.22
C SER A 99 18.14 6.67 29.49
N ASN A 100 18.83 7.73 29.91
CA ASN A 100 18.73 9.03 29.25
C ASN A 100 19.23 8.96 27.79
N TYR A 101 20.33 8.25 27.54
CA TYR A 101 20.83 8.01 26.20
C TYR A 101 19.82 7.23 25.33
N LEU A 102 19.26 6.13 25.84
CA LEU A 102 18.25 5.32 25.15
C LEU A 102 16.98 6.12 24.83
N PHE A 103 16.52 6.99 25.74
CA PHE A 103 15.39 7.89 25.48
C PHE A 103 15.69 8.90 24.37
N LEU A 104 16.89 9.48 24.38
CA LEU A 104 17.34 10.40 23.35
C LEU A 104 17.37 9.72 21.98
N VAL A 105 17.91 8.49 21.89
CA VAL A 105 17.86 7.65 20.69
C VAL A 105 16.41 7.37 20.25
N TYR A 106 15.50 7.11 21.20
CA TYR A 106 14.08 6.93 20.91
C TYR A 106 13.45 8.17 20.25
N VAL A 107 13.81 9.38 20.69
CA VAL A 107 13.33 10.63 20.08
C VAL A 107 13.87 10.79 18.67
N TYR A 108 15.17 10.56 18.45
CA TYR A 108 15.76 10.62 17.11
C TYR A 108 15.15 9.61 16.14
N PHE A 109 14.92 8.38 16.61
CA PHE A 109 14.25 7.35 15.82
C PHE A 109 12.80 7.73 15.48
N ALA A 110 12.08 8.38 16.40
CA ALA A 110 10.71 8.86 16.16
C ALA A 110 10.68 9.88 15.02
N ILE A 111 11.60 10.85 15.04
CA ILE A 111 11.71 11.89 14.00
C ILE A 111 12.09 11.25 12.66
N PHE A 112 13.07 10.36 12.66
CA PHE A 112 13.51 9.65 11.46
C PHE A 112 12.36 8.87 10.81
N THR A 113 11.67 8.05 11.60
CA THR A 113 10.54 7.24 11.11
C THR A 113 9.36 8.07 10.67
N PHE A 114 9.11 9.22 11.29
CA PHE A 114 8.10 10.18 10.88
C PHE A 114 8.39 10.74 9.49
N VAL A 115 9.60 11.27 9.28
CA VAL A 115 10.03 11.82 7.98
C VAL A 115 10.02 10.72 6.91
N ALA A 116 10.51 9.54 7.26
CA ALA A 116 10.54 8.38 6.37
C ALA A 116 9.16 7.97 5.87
N THR A 117 8.20 7.87 6.80
CA THR A 117 6.82 7.48 6.49
C THR A 117 6.11 8.58 5.71
N TYR A 118 6.37 9.86 6.03
CA TYR A 118 5.82 10.99 5.29
C TYR A 118 6.24 10.97 3.81
N ILE A 119 7.53 10.82 3.53
CA ILE A 119 8.05 10.75 2.15
C ILE A 119 7.47 9.57 1.40
N SER A 120 7.37 8.40 2.05
CA SER A 120 6.75 7.22 1.47
C SER A 120 5.29 7.50 1.07
N LEU A 121 4.46 8.00 2.00
CA LEU A 121 3.05 8.29 1.75
C LEU A 121 2.87 9.34 0.63
N THR A 122 3.64 10.43 0.65
CA THR A 122 3.56 11.46 -0.40
C THR A 122 3.92 10.91 -1.78
N THR A 123 4.93 10.03 -1.85
CA THR A 123 5.34 9.35 -3.10
C THR A 123 4.21 8.50 -3.68
N TRP A 124 3.57 7.69 -2.84
CA TRP A 124 2.46 6.83 -3.26
C TRP A 124 1.26 7.66 -3.72
N VAL A 125 0.87 8.69 -2.96
CA VAL A 125 -0.25 9.58 -3.31
C VAL A 125 0.01 10.35 -4.60
N TYR A 126 1.24 10.83 -4.81
CA TYR A 126 1.61 11.52 -6.05
C TYR A 126 1.47 10.61 -7.26
N THR A 127 1.96 9.36 -7.14
CA THR A 127 1.86 8.35 -8.20
C THR A 127 0.39 8.04 -8.55
N GLU A 128 -0.48 7.89 -7.54
CA GLU A 128 -1.91 7.67 -7.77
C GLU A 128 -2.60 8.84 -8.48
N SER A 129 -2.19 10.08 -8.19
CA SER A 129 -2.80 11.26 -8.80
C SER A 129 -2.49 11.36 -10.30
N HIS A 130 -1.33 10.85 -10.73
CA HIS A 130 -0.92 10.87 -12.12
C HIS A 130 -1.78 9.93 -12.99
N ASP A 131 -2.11 8.75 -12.49
CA ASP A 131 -2.91 7.75 -13.21
C ASP A 131 -4.39 8.18 -13.37
N LYS A 132 -4.93 8.86 -12.35
CA LYS A 132 -6.29 9.45 -12.40
C LYS A 132 -6.44 10.52 -13.49
N SER A 133 -5.38 11.24 -13.81
CA SER A 133 -5.40 12.26 -14.88
C SER A 133 -5.65 11.63 -16.26
N VAL A 134 -5.04 10.47 -16.53
CA VAL A 134 -5.16 9.78 -17.83
C VAL A 134 -6.58 9.24 -18.05
N ASN A 135 -7.18 8.64 -17.02
CA ASN A 135 -8.56 8.16 -17.08
C ASN A 135 -9.58 9.29 -17.25
N ASN A 136 -9.36 10.45 -16.64
CA ASN A 136 -10.26 11.59 -16.78
C ASN A 136 -10.23 12.18 -18.21
N ILE A 137 -9.09 12.09 -18.90
CA ILE A 137 -8.97 12.49 -20.31
C ILE A 137 -9.70 11.49 -21.21
N PHE A 138 -9.55 10.18 -20.98
CA PHE A 138 -10.28 9.16 -21.74
C PHE A 138 -11.80 9.27 -21.58
N ALA A 139 -12.29 9.56 -20.36
CA ALA A 139 -13.71 9.76 -20.11
C ALA A 139 -14.28 10.95 -20.91
N GLN A 140 -13.53 12.05 -21.01
CA GLN A 140 -13.92 13.20 -21.84
C GLN A 140 -13.95 12.90 -23.35
N PHE A 141 -13.17 11.93 -23.81
CA PHE A 141 -13.20 11.52 -25.22
C PHE A 141 -14.41 10.63 -25.54
N LEU A 142 -14.83 9.77 -24.61
CA LEU A 142 -16.01 8.93 -24.79
C LEU A 142 -17.34 9.70 -24.72
N ASP A 143 -17.41 10.77 -23.91
CA ASP A 143 -18.60 11.63 -23.79
C ASP A 143 -18.85 12.50 -25.04
N LYS A 144 -17.84 12.67 -25.90
CA LYS A 144 -17.92 13.49 -27.12
C LYS A 144 -18.26 12.72 -28.41
N THR A 145 -18.47 11.41 -28.34
CA THR A 145 -18.78 10.55 -29.50
C THR A 145 -20.18 10.00 -29.40
#